data_AF-A0A2Z2K8T3-F1
#
_entry.id   AF-A0A2Z2K8T3-F1
#
_cell.length_a   1.000
_cell.length_b   1.000
_cell.length_c   1.000
_cell.angle_alpha   90.00
_cell.angle_beta   90.00
_cell.angle_gamma   90.00
#
_symmetry.space_group_name_H-M   'P 1'
#
loop_
_entity.id
_entity.type
_entity.pdbx_description
1 polymer ?
#
loop_
_entity_poly.entity_id
_entity_poly.type
_entity_poly.pdbx_seq_one_letter_code
_entity_poly.pdbx_strand_id
1 'polypeptide(L)'
;MLKQRQGKVKDERIMAEVNRFSAHGFAIVMVGLLVSLVVKIWILELDVSAYLDTFLILMAACLYVTVRNIRAGMFLLPDKPSEVKKLKSANLMGSALSAVIYTVLMFVYDLRGSGEVELWKEVSGALIGGVIFFFGTLGLQWLMLKWSNKNAEKELE
;
A
#
# COMPACT_ATOMS: atom_id res chain seq x y z
N MET A 1 -34.42 44.48 -0.77
CA MET A 1 -34.40 43.03 -1.05
C MET A 1 -33.04 42.63 -1.62
N LEU A 2 -32.09 42.26 -0.76
CA LEU A 2 -30.79 41.73 -1.18
C LEU A 2 -30.80 40.22 -1.03
N LYS A 3 -31.24 39.50 -2.06
CA LYS A 3 -31.11 38.04 -2.16
C LYS A 3 -29.90 37.73 -3.04
N GLN A 4 -28.70 38.02 -2.53
CA GLN A 4 -27.46 37.59 -3.19
C GLN A 4 -27.01 36.24 -2.65
N ARG A 5 -27.30 35.20 -3.44
CA ARG A 5 -26.58 33.93 -3.64
C ARG A 5 -25.47 33.60 -2.61
N GLN A 6 -25.81 33.11 -1.43
CA GLN A 6 -24.87 32.48 -0.49
C GLN A 6 -25.12 30.97 -0.35
N GLY A 7 -24.87 30.19 -1.40
CA GLY A 7 -25.17 28.76 -1.36
C GLY A 7 -24.22 27.81 -2.09
N LYS A 8 -23.11 28.28 -2.68
CA LYS A 8 -22.17 27.40 -3.41
C LYS A 8 -20.68 27.71 -3.24
N VAL A 9 -20.31 28.94 -2.90
CA VAL A 9 -18.89 29.34 -2.82
C VAL A 9 -18.27 29.06 -1.44
N LYS A 10 -19.08 28.61 -0.48
CA LYS A 10 -18.65 28.35 0.91
C LYS A 10 -18.22 26.90 1.19
N ASP A 11 -18.38 25.97 0.24
CA ASP A 11 -18.15 24.54 0.52
C ASP A 11 -16.80 24.00 0.05
N GLU A 12 -16.26 24.42 -1.09
CA GLU A 12 -15.05 23.78 -1.63
C GLU A 12 -13.78 24.04 -0.79
N ARG A 13 -13.58 25.27 -0.29
CA ARG A 13 -12.42 25.59 0.54
C ARG A 13 -12.48 24.92 1.91
N ILE A 14 -13.66 24.88 2.52
CA ILE A 14 -13.87 24.23 3.82
C ILE A 14 -13.73 22.72 3.67
N MET A 15 -14.30 22.12 2.61
CA MET A 15 -14.13 20.69 2.31
C MET A 15 -12.68 20.34 2.00
N ALA A 16 -11.95 21.18 1.25
CA ALA A 16 -10.53 20.98 0.98
C ALA A 16 -9.71 20.98 2.27
N GLU A 17 -9.98 21.92 3.18
CA GLU A 17 -9.28 22.01 4.46
C GLU A 17 -9.62 20.84 5.39
N VAL A 18 -10.90 20.43 5.46
CA VAL A 18 -11.33 19.25 6.23
C VAL A 18 -10.70 17.98 5.67
N ASN A 19 -10.63 17.83 4.35
CA ASN A 19 -9.95 16.70 3.71
C ASN A 19 -8.45 16.71 4.03
N ARG A 20 -7.82 17.89 4.04
CA ARG A 20 -6.42 18.04 4.42
C ARG A 20 -6.17 17.63 5.87
N PHE A 21 -6.98 18.10 6.81
CA PHE A 21 -6.89 17.69 8.22
C PHE A 21 -7.14 16.20 8.39
N SER A 22 -8.13 15.63 7.70
CA SER A 22 -8.43 14.20 7.73
C SER A 22 -7.27 13.36 7.18
N ALA A 23 -6.63 13.81 6.10
CA ALA A 23 -5.45 13.15 5.55
C ALA A 23 -4.26 13.21 6.50
N HIS A 24 -4.02 14.35 7.15
CA HIS A 24 -2.96 14.48 8.17
C HIS A 24 -3.25 13.62 9.40
N GLY A 25 -4.50 13.61 9.89
CA GLY A 25 -4.93 12.76 11.00
C GLY A 25 -4.75 11.28 10.68
N PHE A 26 -5.15 10.84 9.48
CA PHE A 26 -4.91 9.49 9.01
C PHE A 26 -3.41 9.17 8.95
N ALA A 27 -2.59 10.06 8.39
CA ALA A 27 -1.15 9.87 8.31
C ALA A 27 -0.51 9.73 9.71
N ILE A 28 -0.92 10.53 10.68
CA ILE A 28 -0.43 10.44 12.08
C ILE A 28 -0.80 9.08 12.68
N VAL A 29 -2.05 8.63 12.52
CA VAL A 29 -2.49 7.31 13.01
C VAL A 29 -1.70 6.18 12.36
N MET A 30 -1.50 6.24 11.04
CA MET A 30 -0.70 5.25 10.30
C MET A 30 0.75 5.20 10.77
N VAL A 31 1.39 6.36 10.94
CA VAL A 31 2.75 6.44 11.47
C VAL A 31 2.80 5.92 12.92
N GLY A 32 1.81 6.25 13.75
CA GLY A 32 1.71 5.75 15.11
C GLY A 32 1.62 4.23 15.18
N LEU A 33 0.80 3.61 14.32
CA LEU A 33 0.68 2.15 14.21
C LEU A 33 2.00 1.51 13.73
N LEU A 34 2.69 2.13 12.76
CA LEU A 34 3.99 1.67 12.29
C LEU A 34 5.06 1.75 13.40
N VAL A 35 5.14 2.86 14.11
CA VAL A 35 6.06 3.01 15.25
C VAL A 35 5.74 1.98 16.33
N SER A 36 4.45 1.76 16.63
CA SER A 36 4.03 0.72 17.58
C SER A 36 4.52 -0.66 17.17
N LEU A 37 4.38 -1.04 15.89
CA LEU A 37 4.91 -2.32 15.39
C LEU A 37 6.43 -2.40 15.49
N VAL A 38 7.15 -1.34 15.09
CA VAL A 38 8.62 -1.31 15.19
C VAL A 38 9.08 -1.53 16.62
N VAL A 39 8.46 -0.84 17.59
CA VAL A 39 8.76 -0.98 19.01
C VAL A 39 8.45 -2.41 19.49
N LYS A 40 7.27 -2.95 19.20
CA LYS A 40 6.88 -4.31 19.61
C LYS A 40 7.79 -5.40 19.02
N ILE A 41 8.20 -5.26 17.76
CA ILE A 41 9.01 -6.26 17.04
C ILE A 41 10.49 -6.18 17.42
N TRP A 42 11.07 -4.98 17.48
CA TRP A 42 12.53 -4.79 17.60
C TRP A 42 13.00 -4.41 18.99
N ILE A 43 12.19 -3.71 19.78
CA ILE A 43 12.59 -3.28 21.13
C ILE A 43 12.11 -4.27 22.18
N LEU A 44 10.84 -4.69 22.09
CA LEU A 44 10.26 -5.63 23.06
C LEU A 44 10.38 -7.09 22.63
N GLU A 45 10.76 -7.37 21.38
CA GLU A 45 10.89 -8.73 20.83
C GLU A 45 9.67 -9.62 21.12
N LEU A 46 8.47 -9.05 21.04
CA LEU A 46 7.23 -9.76 21.38
C LEU A 46 6.91 -10.84 20.34
N ASP A 47 6.25 -11.90 20.80
CA ASP A 47 5.70 -12.93 19.92
C ASP A 47 4.66 -12.37 18.94
N VAL A 48 4.52 -13.04 17.79
CA VAL A 48 3.60 -12.65 16.71
C VAL A 48 2.18 -12.40 17.23
N SER A 49 1.70 -13.23 18.15
CA SER A 49 0.35 -13.14 18.73
C SER A 49 0.10 -11.80 19.44
N ALA A 50 1.14 -11.15 19.99
CA ALA A 50 1.01 -9.92 20.78
C ALA A 50 0.96 -8.63 19.94
N TYR A 51 1.34 -8.70 18.65
CA TYR A 51 1.26 -7.56 17.73
C TYR A 51 0.44 -7.84 16.47
N LEU A 52 -0.08 -9.06 16.32
CA LEU A 52 -0.91 -9.46 15.20
C LEU A 52 -2.14 -8.55 15.03
N ASP A 53 -2.76 -8.16 16.14
CA ASP A 53 -3.91 -7.26 16.17
C ASP A 53 -3.61 -5.91 15.48
N THR A 54 -2.48 -5.31 15.85
CA THR A 54 -1.99 -4.01 15.39
C THR A 54 -1.61 -4.10 13.91
N PHE A 55 -0.96 -5.20 13.54
CA PHE A 55 -0.61 -5.50 12.15
C PHE A 55 -1.86 -5.66 11.28
N LEU A 56 -2.87 -6.42 11.72
CA LEU A 56 -4.10 -6.63 10.97
C LEU A 56 -4.91 -5.34 10.81
N ILE A 57 -4.97 -4.49 11.85
CA ILE A 57 -5.62 -3.17 11.77
C ILE A 57 -4.91 -2.29 10.73
N LEU A 58 -3.57 -2.25 10.74
CA LEU A 58 -2.78 -1.51 9.76
C LEU A 58 -3.06 -2.02 8.33
N MET A 59 -3.05 -3.33 8.13
CA MET A 59 -3.31 -3.95 6.82
C MET A 59 -4.73 -3.67 6.33
N ALA A 60 -5.73 -3.76 7.20
CA ALA A 60 -7.11 -3.44 6.86
C ALA A 60 -7.29 -1.97 6.47
N ALA A 61 -6.64 -1.04 7.19
CA ALA A 61 -6.64 0.38 6.86
C ALA A 61 -6.02 0.67 5.49
N CYS A 62 -4.84 0.10 5.22
CA CYS A 62 -4.18 0.18 3.91
C CYS A 62 -5.07 -0.36 2.78
N LEU A 63 -5.68 -1.53 2.99
CA LEU A 63 -6.54 -2.16 2.00
C LEU A 63 -7.79 -1.32 1.73
N TYR A 64 -8.45 -0.82 2.78
CA TYR A 64 -9.62 0.04 2.64
C TYR A 64 -9.32 1.29 1.82
N VAL A 65 -8.24 2.01 2.14
CA VAL A 65 -7.84 3.21 1.40
C VAL A 65 -7.51 2.88 -0.06
N THR A 66 -6.77 1.79 -0.29
CA THR A 66 -6.41 1.35 -1.64
C THR A 66 -7.65 1.04 -2.48
N VAL A 67 -8.57 0.22 -1.95
CA VAL A 67 -9.82 -0.14 -2.63
C VAL A 67 -10.69 1.09 -2.88
N ARG A 68 -10.80 1.99 -1.90
CA ARG A 68 -11.55 3.24 -2.05
C ARG A 68 -10.98 4.10 -3.18
N ASN A 69 -9.65 4.24 -3.25
CA ASN A 69 -8.99 5.02 -4.29
C ASN A 69 -9.15 4.38 -5.69
N ILE A 70 -9.09 3.05 -5.79
CA ILE A 70 -9.39 2.33 -7.04
C ILE A 70 -10.85 2.54 -7.46
N ARG A 71 -11.80 2.53 -6.51
CA ARG A 71 -13.21 2.78 -6.81
C ARG A 71 -13.47 4.20 -7.27
N ALA A 72 -12.76 5.18 -6.70
CA ALA A 72 -12.83 6.59 -7.09
C ALA A 72 -12.00 6.92 -8.35
N GLY A 73 -11.44 5.93 -9.05
CA GLY A 73 -10.70 6.15 -10.29
C GLY A 73 -9.40 6.96 -10.13
N MET A 74 -8.86 7.07 -8.90
CA MET A 74 -7.74 7.97 -8.59
C MET A 74 -6.41 7.55 -9.24
N PHE A 75 -6.29 6.30 -9.68
CA PHE A 75 -5.13 5.81 -10.41
C PHE A 75 -5.45 5.79 -11.91
N LEU A 76 -5.00 6.83 -12.62
CA LEU A 76 -5.19 6.96 -14.06
C LEU A 76 -3.95 6.52 -14.84
N LEU A 77 -4.16 5.85 -15.97
CA LEU A 77 -3.09 5.68 -16.94
C LEU A 77 -2.81 7.03 -17.63
N PRO A 78 -1.54 7.48 -17.69
CA PRO A 78 -1.20 8.69 -18.42
C PRO A 78 -1.48 8.53 -19.92
N ASP A 79 -1.96 9.60 -20.57
CA ASP A 79 -2.18 9.61 -22.03
C ASP A 79 -0.87 9.65 -22.83
N LYS A 80 0.21 10.16 -22.21
CA LYS A 80 1.50 10.33 -22.87
C LYS A 80 2.35 9.07 -22.79
N PRO A 81 2.92 8.59 -23.92
CA PRO A 81 3.71 7.36 -23.93
C PRO A 81 4.97 7.41 -23.05
N SER A 82 5.57 8.60 -22.88
CA SER A 82 6.73 8.80 -22.00
C SER A 82 6.37 8.66 -20.51
N GLU A 83 5.16 9.08 -20.11
CA GLU A 83 4.66 8.98 -18.74
C GLU A 83 4.21 7.55 -18.42
N VAL A 84 3.61 6.84 -19.38
CA VAL A 84 3.31 5.40 -19.27
C VAL A 84 4.59 4.59 -19.03
N LYS A 85 5.69 4.90 -19.75
CA LYS A 85 6.97 4.24 -19.54
C LYS A 85 7.54 4.50 -18.14
N LYS A 86 7.43 5.72 -17.63
CA LYS A 86 7.84 6.07 -16.25
C LYS A 86 7.02 5.30 -15.22
N LEU A 87 5.69 5.23 -15.39
CA LEU A 87 4.81 4.48 -14.50
C LEU A 87 5.17 2.99 -14.48
N LYS A 88 5.37 2.38 -15.66
CA LYS A 88 5.81 0.98 -15.76
C LYS A 88 7.16 0.74 -15.07
N SER A 89 8.11 1.65 -15.24
CA SER A 89 9.41 1.58 -14.58
C SER A 89 9.28 1.68 -13.05
N ALA A 90 8.44 2.59 -12.55
CA ALA A 90 8.18 2.74 -11.13
C ALA A 90 7.52 1.50 -10.52
N ASN A 91 6.52 0.92 -11.21
CA ASN A 91 5.87 -0.33 -10.80
C ASN A 91 6.86 -1.50 -10.78
N LEU A 92 7.74 -1.60 -11.78
CA LEU A 92 8.79 -2.61 -11.82
C LEU A 92 9.76 -2.47 -10.64
N MET A 93 10.25 -1.26 -10.38
CA MET A 93 11.14 -0.99 -9.24
C MET A 93 10.46 -1.27 -7.90
N GLY A 94 9.20 -0.84 -7.74
CA GLY A 94 8.42 -1.08 -6.53
C GLY A 94 8.20 -2.58 -6.28
N SER A 95 7.87 -3.32 -7.34
CA SER A 95 7.71 -4.78 -7.26
C SER A 95 9.04 -5.47 -6.94
N ALA A 96 10.15 -5.05 -7.56
CA ALA A 96 11.48 -5.58 -7.30
C ALA A 96 11.90 -5.35 -5.83
N LEU A 97 11.71 -4.13 -5.33
CA LEU A 97 12.01 -3.79 -3.93
C LEU A 97 11.14 -4.62 -2.97
N SER A 98 9.85 -4.76 -3.26
CA SER A 98 8.95 -5.57 -2.43
C SER A 98 9.35 -7.04 -2.39
N ALA A 99 9.82 -7.60 -3.50
CA ALA A 99 10.29 -8.97 -3.59
C ALA A 99 11.60 -9.18 -2.83
N VAL A 100 12.53 -8.23 -2.89
CA VAL A 100 13.77 -8.28 -2.09
C VAL A 100 13.45 -8.26 -0.59
N ILE A 101 12.58 -7.35 -0.16
CA ILE A 101 12.15 -7.27 1.25
C ILE A 101 11.50 -8.59 1.68
N TYR A 102 10.57 -9.11 0.90
CA TYR A 102 9.93 -10.40 1.17
C TYR A 102 10.95 -11.54 1.28
N THR A 103 11.88 -11.65 0.33
CA THR A 103 12.90 -12.70 0.30
C THR A 103 13.78 -12.66 1.54
N VAL A 104 14.22 -11.46 1.94
CA VAL A 104 15.03 -11.27 3.16
C VAL A 104 14.24 -11.64 4.40
N LEU A 105 12.97 -11.23 4.50
CA LEU A 105 12.13 -11.54 5.65
C LEU A 105 11.89 -13.06 5.79
N MET A 106 11.57 -13.74 4.70
CA MET A 106 11.37 -15.20 4.71
C MET A 106 12.66 -15.92 5.09
N PHE A 107 13.80 -15.53 4.50
CA PHE A 107 15.09 -16.11 4.84
C PHE A 107 15.46 -15.92 6.31
N VAL A 108 15.23 -14.72 6.89
CA VAL A 108 15.49 -14.46 8.32
C VAL A 108 14.54 -15.25 9.21
N TYR A 109 13.28 -15.41 8.81
CA TYR A 109 12.30 -16.20 9.54
C TYR A 109 12.69 -17.68 9.59
N ASP A 110 13.07 -18.25 8.44
CA ASP A 110 13.49 -19.65 8.33
C ASP A 110 14.78 -19.93 9.12
N LEU A 111 15.72 -18.98 9.13
CA LEU A 111 16.93 -19.04 9.95
C LEU A 111 16.65 -19.02 11.46
N ARG A 112 15.61 -18.32 11.91
CA ARG A 112 15.22 -18.27 13.32
C ARG A 112 14.44 -19.50 13.76
N GLY A 113 13.78 -20.20 12.83
CA GLY A 113 12.92 -21.34 13.11
C GLY A 113 13.56 -22.72 12.97
N SER A 114 14.71 -22.85 12.29
CA SER A 114 15.33 -24.15 12.00
C SER A 114 16.47 -24.49 12.97
N GLY A 115 16.37 -25.64 13.64
CA GLY A 115 17.42 -26.21 14.49
C GLY A 115 18.53 -26.93 13.71
N GLU A 116 18.23 -27.35 12.47
CA GLU A 116 19.18 -27.89 11.49
C GLU A 116 19.04 -27.10 10.20
N VAL A 117 20.04 -26.28 9.86
CA VAL A 117 19.98 -25.35 8.73
C VAL A 117 20.48 -26.04 7.47
N GLU A 118 19.58 -26.60 6.66
CA GLU A 118 19.87 -26.96 5.27
C GLU A 118 19.92 -25.68 4.41
N LEU A 119 21.02 -24.93 4.50
CA LEU A 119 21.20 -23.61 3.88
C LEU A 119 20.69 -23.53 2.43
N TRP A 120 20.97 -24.55 1.61
CA TRP A 120 20.55 -24.57 0.20
C TRP A 120 19.03 -24.63 0.01
N LYS A 121 18.33 -25.38 0.87
CA LYS A 121 16.87 -25.52 0.81
C LYS A 121 16.19 -24.22 1.23
N GLU A 122 16.65 -23.60 2.31
CA GLU A 122 16.10 -22.34 2.80
C GLU A 122 16.36 -21.18 1.83
N VAL A 123 17.59 -21.08 1.30
CA VAL A 123 17.92 -20.04 0.30
C VAL A 123 17.11 -20.23 -0.99
N SER A 124 17.01 -21.46 -1.51
CA SER A 124 16.25 -21.72 -2.74
C SER A 124 14.75 -21.49 -2.55
N GLY A 125 14.19 -21.90 -1.41
CA GLY A 125 12.80 -21.64 -1.03
C GLY A 125 12.49 -20.15 -0.98
N ALA A 126 13.32 -19.38 -0.26
CA ALA A 126 13.17 -17.93 -0.17
C ALA A 126 13.26 -17.23 -1.55
N LEU A 127 14.21 -17.64 -2.41
CA LEU A 127 14.36 -17.10 -3.76
C LEU A 127 13.16 -17.42 -4.66
N ILE A 128 12.68 -18.66 -4.66
CA ILE A 128 11.48 -19.05 -5.43
C ILE A 128 10.28 -18.25 -4.95
N GLY A 129 10.09 -18.14 -3.63
CA GLY A 129 9.04 -17.31 -3.04
C GLY A 129 9.16 -15.85 -3.46
N GLY A 130 10.38 -15.29 -3.48
CA GLY A 130 10.66 -13.94 -3.94
C GLY A 130 10.26 -13.70 -5.40
N VAL A 131 10.56 -14.65 -6.29
CA VAL A 131 10.17 -14.57 -7.71
C VAL A 131 8.65 -14.60 -7.86
N ILE A 132 7.96 -15.51 -7.17
CA ILE A 132 6.49 -15.58 -7.17
C ILE A 132 5.90 -14.27 -6.66
N PHE A 133 6.45 -13.74 -5.57
CA PHE A 133 6.00 -12.49 -4.97
C PHE A 133 6.20 -11.30 -5.92
N PHE A 134 7.32 -11.24 -6.64
CA PHE A 134 7.59 -10.21 -7.66
C PHE A 134 6.53 -10.19 -8.77
N PHE A 135 6.23 -11.35 -9.37
CA PHE A 135 5.22 -11.42 -10.43
C PHE A 135 3.81 -11.20 -9.89
N GLY A 136 3.54 -11.66 -8.66
CA GLY A 136 2.28 -11.41 -7.97
C GLY A 136 2.02 -9.92 -7.74
N THR A 137 3.01 -9.17 -7.23
CA THR A 137 2.88 -7.73 -6.99
C THR A 137 2.79 -6.94 -8.29
N LEU A 138 3.56 -7.29 -9.32
CA LEU A 138 3.43 -6.70 -10.66
C LEU A 138 2.03 -6.89 -11.25
N GLY A 139 1.51 -8.12 -11.20
CA GLY A 139 0.18 -8.46 -11.70
C GLY A 139 -0.90 -7.69 -10.95
N LEU A 140 -0.79 -7.64 -9.62
CA LEU A 140 -1.73 -6.90 -8.76
C LEU A 140 -1.72 -5.40 -9.08
N GLN A 141 -0.54 -4.77 -9.20
CA GLN A 141 -0.43 -3.35 -9.56
C GLN A 141 -1.09 -3.05 -10.91
N TRP A 142 -0.90 -3.92 -11.90
CA TRP A 142 -1.54 -3.76 -13.20
C TRP A 142 -3.06 -3.94 -13.14
N LEU A 143 -3.56 -4.91 -12.37
CA LEU A 143 -5.00 -5.10 -12.14
C LEU A 143 -5.64 -3.88 -11.46
N MET A 144 -4.98 -3.34 -10.43
CA MET A 144 -5.46 -2.14 -9.73
C MET A 144 -5.58 -0.94 -10.67
N LEU A 145 -4.58 -0.71 -11.53
CA LEU A 145 -4.63 0.35 -12.55
C LEU A 145 -5.78 0.16 -13.52
N LYS A 146 -5.98 -1.07 -14.02
CA LYS A 146 -7.05 -1.40 -14.95
C LYS A 146 -8.44 -1.18 -14.34
N TRP A 147 -8.63 -1.60 -13.08
CA TRP A 147 -9.89 -1.39 -12.37
C TRP A 147 -10.16 0.07 -12.07
N SER A 148 -9.13 0.82 -11.70
CA SER A 148 -9.24 2.25 -11.43
C SER A 148 -9.64 3.02 -12.68
N ASN A 149 -8.97 2.80 -13.81
CA ASN A 149 -9.35 3.42 -15.09
C ASN A 149 -10.80 3.10 -15.48
N LYS A 150 -11.21 1.83 -15.38
CA LYS A 150 -12.58 1.43 -15.69
C LYS A 150 -13.61 2.16 -14.83
N ASN A 151 -13.28 2.48 -13.57
CA ASN A 151 -14.18 3.23 -12.70
C ASN A 151 -14.18 4.73 -13.02
N ALA A 152 -13.03 5.29 -13.40
CA ALA A 152 -12.95 6.68 -13.85
C ALA A 152 -13.77 6.93 -15.13
N GLU A 153 -13.75 6.00 -16.08
CA GLU A 153 -14.56 6.07 -17.31
C GLU A 153 -16.07 6.09 -17.02
N LYS A 154 -16.53 5.32 -16.01
CA LYS A 154 -17.94 5.27 -15.62
C LYS A 154 -18.47 6.54 -14.97
N GLU A 155 -17.61 7.37 -14.37
CA GLU A 155 -18.03 8.66 -13.81
C GLU A 155 -18.21 9.75 -14.89
N LEU A 156 -17.73 9.50 -16.12
CA LEU A 156 -17.84 10.42 -17.25
C LEU A 156 -19.09 10.17 -18.12
N GLU A 157 -19.76 9.02 -17.96
CA GLU A 157 -21.02 8.63 -18.62
C GLU A 157 -22.25 9.02 -17.81
#